data_AF-A0AAN6PHA0-F1
#
_entry.id   AF-A0AAN6PHA0-F1
#
_cell.length_a   1.000
_cell.length_b   1.000
_cell.length_c   1.000
_cell.angle_alpha   90.00
_cell.angle_beta   90.00
_cell.angle_gamma   90.00
#
_symmetry.space_group_name_H-M   'P 1'
#
loop_
_entity.id
_entity.type
_entity.pdbx_description
1 polymer ?
#
loop_
_entity_poly.entity_id
_entity_poly.type
_entity_poly.pdbx_seq_one_letter_code
_entity_poly.pdbx_strand_id
1 'polypeptide(L)'
;MTLAREDEVNQKILAFSVSHDHRSVRIYGHYTVITEKDIKYYRHPIHTFDFTALDGKDKWTAYRFTKNVYDTWMPKHFENICSAIDQLPSDLDFDIPPLSEATGLSQDLGNLMHSGACSASAGEQDSQASIAEQQAVTPDTSFSGVGVAKRRKDRTDR
;
A
#
# COMPACT_ATOMS: atom_id res chain seq x y z
N MET A 1 -10.97 -38.47 -0.64
CA MET A 1 -12.20 -37.75 -0.26
C MET A 1 -11.97 -36.30 -0.68
N THR A 2 -12.60 -35.82 -1.74
CA THR A 2 -12.39 -34.47 -2.25
C THR A 2 -13.03 -33.48 -1.29
N LEU A 3 -12.26 -32.56 -0.71
CA LEU A 3 -12.78 -31.52 0.18
C LEU A 3 -13.63 -30.55 -0.65
N ALA A 4 -14.96 -30.70 -0.59
CA ALA A 4 -15.92 -29.88 -1.33
C ALA A 4 -16.07 -28.48 -0.69
N ARG A 5 -14.98 -27.69 -0.66
CA ARG A 5 -14.96 -26.31 -0.15
C ARG A 5 -14.86 -25.26 -1.26
N GLU A 6 -14.95 -25.67 -2.53
CA GLU A 6 -14.86 -24.76 -3.69
C GLU A 6 -15.89 -23.62 -3.63
N ASP A 7 -17.11 -23.90 -3.16
CA ASP A 7 -18.18 -22.91 -3.01
C ASP A 7 -17.87 -21.80 -1.99
N GLU A 8 -16.94 -22.06 -1.05
CA GLU A 8 -16.52 -21.08 -0.06
C GLU A 8 -15.56 -20.04 -0.63
N VAL A 9 -14.91 -20.35 -1.75
CA VAL A 9 -13.91 -19.49 -2.39
C VAL A 9 -14.36 -18.98 -3.75
N ASN A 10 -15.18 -19.75 -4.48
CA ASN A 10 -15.64 -19.38 -5.81
C ASN A 10 -16.50 -18.11 -5.78
N GLN A 11 -16.07 -17.10 -6.52
CA GLN A 11 -16.70 -15.78 -6.62
C GLN A 11 -16.82 -15.05 -5.27
N LYS A 12 -16.01 -15.41 -4.27
CA LYS A 12 -15.92 -14.71 -2.99
C LYS A 12 -14.70 -13.79 -2.97
N ILE A 13 -14.82 -12.63 -2.33
CA ILE A 13 -13.67 -11.75 -2.10
C ILE A 13 -12.81 -12.36 -0.98
N LEU A 14 -11.57 -12.71 -1.33
CA LEU A 14 -10.62 -13.39 -0.44
C LEU A 14 -9.38 -12.54 -0.13
N ALA A 15 -9.21 -11.41 -0.81
CA ALA A 15 -8.14 -10.48 -0.51
C ALA A 15 -8.53 -9.07 -0.95
N PHE A 16 -7.82 -8.08 -0.43
CA PHE A 16 -7.98 -6.69 -0.81
C PHE A 16 -6.64 -6.09 -1.21
N SER A 17 -6.67 -5.14 -2.14
CA SER A 17 -5.50 -4.30 -2.43
C SER A 17 -5.89 -2.85 -2.44
N VAL A 18 -5.02 -2.00 -1.90
CA VAL A 18 -5.13 -0.55 -1.95
C VAL A 18 -3.95 -0.03 -2.75
N SER A 19 -4.22 0.71 -3.82
CA SER A 19 -3.19 1.45 -4.57
C SER A 19 -3.48 2.94 -4.51
N HIS A 20 -2.43 3.76 -4.56
CA HIS A 20 -2.58 5.21 -4.49
C HIS A 20 -1.55 5.94 -5.34
N ASP A 21 -1.87 7.19 -5.66
CA ASP A 21 -0.96 8.19 -6.20
C ASP A 21 -1.01 9.46 -5.32
N HIS A 22 -0.47 10.57 -5.80
CA HIS A 22 -0.45 11.84 -5.07
C HIS A 22 -1.83 12.45 -4.78
N ARG A 23 -2.91 11.94 -5.40
CA ARG A 23 -4.28 12.45 -5.23
C ARG A 23 -5.33 11.37 -5.03
N SER A 24 -5.17 10.23 -5.69
CA SER A 24 -6.22 9.21 -5.77
C SER A 24 -5.85 7.95 -5.01
N VAL A 25 -6.85 7.32 -4.39
CA VAL A 25 -6.78 5.96 -3.85
C VAL A 25 -7.75 5.07 -4.62
N ARG A 26 -7.35 3.83 -4.88
CA ARG A 26 -8.14 2.78 -5.52
C ARG A 26 -8.12 1.54 -4.64
N ILE A 27 -9.30 1.07 -4.24
CA ILE A 27 -9.49 -0.12 -3.42
C ILE A 27 -10.12 -1.20 -4.29
N TYR A 28 -9.53 -2.38 -4.27
CA TYR A 28 -10.01 -3.55 -5.00
C TYR A 28 -10.22 -4.74 -4.06
N GLY A 29 -11.26 -5.52 -4.33
CA GLY A 29 -11.43 -6.87 -3.79
C GLY A 29 -10.99 -7.89 -4.84
N HIS A 30 -10.22 -8.88 -4.43
CA HIS A 30 -9.74 -9.97 -5.29
C HIS A 30 -10.57 -11.22 -5.04
N TYR A 31 -10.97 -11.88 -6.11
CA TYR A 31 -11.79 -13.08 -6.07
C TYR A 31 -11.33 -14.07 -7.15
N THR A 32 -11.66 -15.33 -6.95
CA THR A 32 -11.41 -16.39 -7.92
C THR A 32 -12.70 -16.82 -8.60
N VAL A 33 -12.59 -17.29 -9.83
CA VAL A 33 -13.64 -18.04 -10.51
C VAL A 33 -13.10 -19.43 -10.77
N ILE A 34 -13.74 -20.42 -10.18
CA ILE A 34 -13.40 -21.84 -10.31
C ILE A 34 -14.36 -22.45 -11.32
N THR A 35 -13.79 -23.09 -12.34
CA THR A 35 -14.51 -23.96 -13.27
C THR A 35 -13.90 -25.37 -13.19
N GLU A 36 -14.54 -26.34 -13.84
CA GLU A 36 -14.02 -27.72 -13.89
C GLU A 36 -12.59 -27.84 -14.46
N LYS A 37 -12.15 -26.87 -15.26
CA LYS A 37 -10.88 -26.94 -16.01
C LYS A 37 -9.83 -25.94 -15.56
N ASP A 38 -10.24 -24.83 -14.95
CA ASP A 38 -9.34 -23.74 -14.62
C ASP A 38 -9.77 -22.94 -13.38
N ILE A 39 -8.78 -22.28 -12.78
CA ILE A 39 -9.00 -21.26 -11.74
C ILE A 39 -8.47 -19.95 -12.30
N LYS A 40 -9.33 -18.92 -12.31
CA LYS A 40 -8.98 -17.57 -12.77
C LYS A 40 -9.07 -16.58 -11.61
N TYR A 41 -8.17 -15.62 -11.62
CA TYR A 41 -8.07 -14.58 -10.59
C TYR A 41 -8.49 -13.24 -11.18
N TYR A 42 -9.36 -12.54 -10.46
CA TYR A 42 -9.91 -11.27 -10.88
C TYR A 42 -9.90 -10.27 -9.73
N ARG A 43 -10.06 -8.99 -10.07
CA ARG A 43 -10.33 -7.95 -9.08
C ARG A 43 -11.57 -7.15 -9.45
N HIS A 44 -12.32 -6.77 -8.43
CA HIS A 44 -13.47 -5.89 -8.51
C HIS A 44 -13.11 -4.53 -7.89
N PRO A 45 -13.30 -3.40 -8.60
CA PRO A 45 -13.15 -2.06 -8.02
C PRO A 45 -14.21 -1.84 -6.94
N ILE A 46 -13.79 -1.74 -5.68
CA ILE A 46 -14.68 -1.46 -4.56
C ILE A 46 -14.91 0.06 -4.46
N HIS A 47 -13.82 0.82 -4.54
CA HIS A 47 -13.91 2.28 -4.45
C HIS A 47 -12.71 2.95 -5.12
N THR A 48 -12.93 4.16 -5.64
CA THR A 48 -11.88 5.03 -6.16
C THR A 48 -12.25 6.46 -5.81
N PHE A 49 -11.33 7.21 -5.20
CA PHE A 49 -11.61 8.56 -4.70
C PHE A 49 -10.35 9.43 -4.69
N ASP A 50 -10.53 10.75 -4.80
CA ASP A 50 -9.48 11.76 -4.64
C ASP A 50 -9.47 12.23 -3.17
N PHE A 51 -8.41 11.92 -2.43
CA PHE A 51 -8.30 12.25 -1.01
C PHE A 51 -7.90 13.71 -0.75
N THR A 52 -7.54 14.45 -1.80
CA THR A 52 -7.22 15.89 -1.76
C THR A 52 -8.43 16.76 -2.11
N ALA A 53 -9.48 16.18 -2.70
CA ALA A 53 -10.70 16.88 -3.04
C ALA A 53 -11.54 17.22 -1.80
N LEU A 54 -12.44 18.21 -1.95
CA LEU A 54 -13.43 18.61 -0.94
C LEU A 54 -12.83 18.82 0.47
N ASP A 55 -11.69 19.52 0.54
CA ASP A 55 -10.97 19.80 1.79
C ASP A 55 -10.56 18.51 2.56
N GLY A 56 -10.25 17.45 1.82
CA GLY A 56 -9.80 16.19 2.40
C GLY A 56 -10.90 15.40 3.11
N LYS A 57 -12.16 15.55 2.70
CA LYS A 57 -13.31 14.83 3.26
C LYS A 57 -13.07 13.31 3.38
N ASP A 58 -12.44 12.71 2.37
CA ASP A 58 -12.20 11.27 2.30
C ASP A 58 -10.79 10.83 2.72
N LYS A 59 -10.00 11.73 3.34
CA LYS A 59 -8.60 11.46 3.70
C LYS A 59 -8.39 10.22 4.58
N TRP A 60 -9.37 9.89 5.41
CA TRP A 60 -9.31 8.74 6.33
C TRP A 60 -9.99 7.48 5.80
N THR A 61 -10.56 7.51 4.60
CA THR A 61 -11.35 6.40 4.07
C THR A 61 -10.52 5.13 3.88
N ALA A 62 -9.32 5.24 3.28
CA ALA A 62 -8.42 4.10 3.10
C ALA A 62 -7.97 3.50 4.44
N TYR A 63 -7.59 4.36 5.40
CA TYR A 63 -7.19 3.95 6.74
C TYR A 63 -8.30 3.18 7.46
N ARG A 64 -9.53 3.73 7.47
CA ARG A 64 -10.69 3.08 8.11
C ARG A 64 -11.04 1.76 7.43
N PHE A 65 -10.97 1.70 6.10
CA PHE A 65 -11.17 0.47 5.34
C PHE A 65 -10.16 -0.59 5.77
N THR A 66 -8.86 -0.29 5.74
CA THR A 66 -7.81 -1.24 6.13
C THR A 66 -7.97 -1.69 7.57
N LYS A 67 -8.26 -0.76 8.50
CA LYS A 67 -8.53 -1.10 9.91
C LYS A 67 -9.69 -2.08 10.03
N ASN A 68 -10.80 -1.86 9.32
CA ASN A 68 -11.94 -2.78 9.33
C ASN A 68 -11.63 -4.14 8.70
N VAL A 69 -10.76 -4.18 7.67
CA VAL A 69 -10.28 -5.45 7.11
C VAL A 69 -9.60 -6.27 8.20
N TYR A 70 -8.71 -5.68 8.99
CA TYR A 70 -8.01 -6.40 10.07
C TYR A 70 -8.88 -6.66 11.30
N ASP A 71 -9.70 -5.70 11.73
CA ASP A 71 -10.47 -5.82 12.96
C ASP A 71 -11.70 -6.73 12.80
N THR A 72 -12.27 -6.82 11.60
CA THR A 72 -13.56 -7.52 11.36
C THR A 72 -13.44 -8.68 10.38
N TRP A 73 -12.84 -8.46 9.22
CA TRP A 73 -12.85 -9.48 8.15
C TRP A 73 -11.75 -10.53 8.34
N MET A 74 -10.54 -10.12 8.70
CA MET A 74 -9.36 -10.98 8.82
C MET A 74 -9.52 -12.09 9.85
N PRO A 75 -10.08 -11.87 11.06
CA PRO A 75 -10.23 -12.95 12.04
C PRO A 75 -11.12 -14.07 11.51
N LYS A 76 -12.23 -13.72 10.85
CA LYS A 76 -13.12 -14.70 10.25
C LYS A 76 -12.47 -15.43 9.07
N HIS A 77 -11.71 -14.71 8.25
CA HIS A 77 -10.98 -15.32 7.14
C HIS A 77 -9.89 -16.29 7.64
N PHE A 78 -9.18 -15.92 8.71
CA PHE A 78 -8.16 -16.76 9.34
C PHE A 78 -8.76 -18.06 9.89
N GLU A 79 -9.90 -18.00 10.60
CA GLU A 79 -10.62 -19.20 11.04
C GLU A 79 -10.98 -20.13 9.87
N ASN A 80 -11.44 -19.58 8.74
CA ASN A 80 -11.78 -20.36 7.57
C ASN A 80 -10.54 -21.06 6.98
N ILE A 81 -9.38 -20.37 6.96
CA ILE A 81 -8.10 -20.96 6.52
C ILE A 81 -7.68 -22.10 7.46
N CYS A 82 -7.67 -21.87 8.77
CA CYS A 82 -7.35 -22.90 9.76
C CYS A 82 -8.27 -24.12 9.60
N SER A 83 -9.58 -23.89 9.49
CA SER A 83 -10.56 -24.94 9.27
C SER A 83 -10.32 -25.74 7.98
N ALA A 84 -9.82 -25.10 6.91
CA ALA A 84 -9.48 -25.79 5.68
C ALA A 84 -8.21 -26.64 5.84
N ILE A 85 -7.20 -26.11 6.55
CA ILE A 85 -5.95 -26.83 6.86
C ILE A 85 -6.22 -28.05 7.74
N ASP A 86 -7.03 -27.91 8.80
CA ASP A 86 -7.34 -28.99 9.75
C ASP A 86 -8.06 -30.17 9.09
N GLN A 87 -8.69 -29.96 7.93
CA GLN A 87 -9.39 -30.99 7.17
C GLN A 87 -8.49 -31.66 6.11
N LEU A 88 -7.25 -31.20 5.93
CA LEU A 88 -6.31 -31.82 5.01
C LEU A 88 -5.90 -33.21 5.51
N PRO A 89 -5.82 -34.23 4.62
CA PRO A 89 -5.31 -35.55 4.98
C PRO A 89 -3.88 -35.48 5.53
N SER A 90 -3.62 -36.20 6.62
CA SER A 90 -2.31 -36.21 7.29
C SER A 90 -1.21 -36.91 6.51
N ASP A 91 -1.58 -37.66 5.46
CA ASP A 91 -0.71 -38.39 4.55
C ASP A 91 -0.40 -37.60 3.26
N LEU A 92 -0.77 -36.32 3.19
CA LEU A 92 -0.34 -35.44 2.10
C LEU A 92 1.17 -35.23 2.17
N ASP A 93 1.88 -35.81 1.22
CA ASP A 93 3.28 -35.50 0.96
C ASP A 93 3.35 -34.15 0.24
N PHE A 94 3.56 -33.09 1.01
CA PHE A 94 3.99 -31.84 0.42
C PHE A 94 5.46 -32.02 0.08
N ASP A 95 5.76 -32.29 -1.20
CA ASP A 95 7.11 -32.27 -1.78
C ASP A 95 7.73 -30.87 -1.55
N ILE A 96 8.11 -30.59 -0.31
CA ILE A 96 8.91 -29.46 0.11
C ILE A 96 10.31 -30.03 0.14
N PRO A 97 11.14 -29.80 -0.89
CA PRO A 97 12.54 -30.15 -0.79
C PRO A 97 13.07 -29.52 0.50
N PRO A 98 13.79 -30.28 1.35
CA PRO A 98 14.35 -29.72 2.58
C PRO A 98 15.09 -28.45 2.21
N LEU A 99 14.72 -27.34 2.87
CA LEU A 99 15.33 -26.04 2.66
C LEU A 99 16.83 -26.23 2.90
N SER A 100 17.57 -26.38 1.81
CA SER A 100 19.00 -26.62 1.89
C SER A 100 19.59 -25.40 2.58
N GLU A 101 20.27 -25.61 3.72
CA GLU A 101 20.98 -24.59 4.49
C GLU A 101 22.01 -23.80 3.63
N ALA A 102 22.21 -24.22 2.37
CA ALA A 102 23.01 -23.56 1.36
C ALA A 102 22.44 -22.23 0.82
N THR A 103 21.16 -21.92 1.04
CA THR A 103 20.64 -20.59 0.69
C THR A 103 20.84 -19.67 1.87
N GLY A 104 21.94 -18.91 1.89
CA GLY A 104 22.31 -17.94 2.94
C GLY A 104 21.31 -16.81 3.24
N LEU A 105 20.06 -16.94 2.80
CA LEU A 105 18.94 -16.03 3.03
C LEU A 105 18.47 -16.02 4.49
N SER A 106 18.66 -17.10 5.24
CA SER A 106 18.28 -17.13 6.68
C SER A 106 19.15 -16.20 7.53
N GLN A 107 20.39 -15.91 7.10
CA GLN A 107 21.28 -14.99 7.83
C GLN A 107 20.94 -13.53 7.52
N ASP A 108 20.49 -13.24 6.30
CA ASP A 108 20.21 -11.88 5.84
C ASP A 108 18.90 -11.31 6.46
N LEU A 109 17.88 -12.15 6.58
CA LEU A 109 16.61 -11.74 7.21
C LEU A 109 16.76 -11.51 8.73
N GLY A 110 17.61 -12.30 9.39
CA GLY A 110 17.95 -12.09 10.81
C GLY A 110 18.65 -10.75 11.04
N ASN A 111 19.62 -10.40 10.19
CA ASN A 111 20.34 -9.14 10.28
C ASN A 111 19.47 -7.90 9.99
N LEU A 112 18.45 -8.05 9.14
CA LEU A 112 17.52 -6.96 8.82
C LEU A 112 16.58 -6.60 9.99
N MET A 113 16.19 -7.58 10.83
CA MET A 113 15.36 -7.31 12.01
C MET A 113 16.16 -6.66 13.17
N HIS A 114 17.48 -6.89 13.24
CA HIS A 114 18.33 -6.32 14.28
C HIS A 114 18.78 -4.88 14.01
N SER A 115 18.74 -4.42 12.75
CA SER A 115 19.19 -3.07 12.36
C SER A 115 18.09 -1.99 12.49
N GLY A 116 16.86 -2.36 12.87
CA GLY A 116 15.74 -1.44 13.06
C GLY A 116 15.60 -0.83 14.46
N ALA A 117 16.57 -1.00 15.35
CA ALA A 117 16.55 -0.35 16.66
C ALA A 117 17.08 1.09 16.54
N CYS A 118 16.16 2.06 16.51
CA CYS A 118 16.46 3.48 16.65
C CYS A 118 17.42 3.74 17.81
N SER A 119 18.65 4.17 17.50
CA SER A 119 19.48 4.90 18.44
C SER A 119 19.33 6.39 18.14
N ALA A 120 18.67 7.10 19.05
CA ALA A 120 18.65 8.55 19.06
C ALA A 120 19.97 9.05 19.67
N SER A 121 20.75 9.84 18.93
CA SER A 121 21.55 10.94 19.49
C SER A 121 22.13 11.82 18.39
N ALA A 122 22.14 13.12 18.69
CA ALA A 122 22.53 14.25 17.89
C ALA A 122 23.97 14.23 17.34
N GLY A 123 24.16 14.96 16.25
CA GLY A 123 25.47 15.34 15.71
C GLY A 123 25.33 16.11 14.41
N GLU A 124 25.31 17.44 14.49
CA GLU A 124 25.54 18.33 13.35
C GLU A 124 26.95 18.09 12.79
N GLN A 125 27.10 17.96 11.47
CA GLN A 125 28.09 18.71 10.68
C GLN A 125 27.98 18.43 9.18
N ASP A 126 27.65 19.51 8.48
CA ASP A 126 28.22 20.01 7.24
C ASP A 126 29.28 19.14 6.52
N SER A 127 29.02 18.80 5.25
CA SER A 127 30.07 18.57 4.25
C SER A 127 29.48 18.54 2.83
N GLN A 128 29.85 19.58 2.12
CA GLN A 128 29.64 19.93 0.72
C GLN A 128 30.37 18.97 -0.24
N ALA A 129 29.77 18.60 -1.38
CA ALA A 129 30.53 18.11 -2.54
C ALA A 129 29.84 18.39 -3.90
N SER A 130 30.40 19.40 -4.58
CA SER A 130 30.55 19.64 -6.03
C SER A 130 29.43 19.31 -7.03
N ILE A 131 28.89 20.41 -7.56
CA ILE A 131 28.28 20.57 -8.88
C ILE A 131 29.33 20.28 -9.98
N ALA A 132 28.93 19.58 -11.04
CA ALA A 132 29.59 19.64 -12.35
C ALA A 132 28.59 20.20 -13.38
N GLU A 133 28.87 21.42 -13.84
CA GLU A 133 28.21 22.10 -14.94
C GLU A 133 28.61 21.49 -16.29
N GLN A 134 27.65 21.33 -17.20
CA GLN A 134 27.87 21.63 -18.63
C GLN A 134 26.73 22.55 -19.10
N GLN A 135 27.09 23.81 -19.32
CA GLN A 135 26.28 24.85 -19.96
C GLN A 135 26.09 24.55 -21.46
N ALA A 136 24.90 24.85 -21.98
CA ALA A 136 24.77 25.64 -23.21
C ALA A 136 23.35 26.21 -23.38
N VAL A 137 23.29 27.55 -23.27
CA VAL A 137 22.51 28.50 -24.10
C VAL A 137 20.99 28.61 -23.87
N THR A 138 20.60 29.69 -23.20
CA THR A 138 19.27 30.34 -23.21
C THR A 138 19.02 31.09 -24.54
N PRO A 139 17.77 31.51 -24.84
CA PRO A 139 17.37 32.85 -24.40
C PRO A 139 15.90 33.00 -23.96
N ASP A 140 15.75 33.86 -22.94
CA ASP A 140 14.75 34.91 -22.73
C ASP A 140 13.25 34.62 -22.85
N THR A 141 12.56 34.73 -21.71
CA THR A 141 11.24 35.37 -21.65
C THR A 141 11.18 36.35 -20.48
N SER A 142 10.77 37.56 -20.82
CA SER A 142 10.71 38.75 -19.98
C SER A 142 9.53 38.73 -18.99
N PHE A 143 9.80 39.14 -17.76
CA PHE A 143 8.77 39.48 -16.77
C PHE A 143 8.20 40.87 -17.11
N SER A 144 6.90 40.93 -17.41
CA SER A 144 6.11 42.16 -17.34
C SER A 144 5.22 42.11 -16.11
N GLY A 145 5.38 43.09 -15.24
CA GLY A 145 4.69 43.19 -13.96
C GLY A 145 3.19 43.48 -14.10
N VAL A 146 2.45 43.12 -13.06
CA VAL A 146 1.11 43.67 -12.78
C VAL A 146 1.10 44.12 -11.32
N GLY A 147 0.80 45.41 -11.16
CA GLY A 147 0.98 46.18 -9.95
C GLY A 147 0.07 45.80 -8.80
N VAL A 148 0.62 46.00 -7.59
CA VAL A 148 -0.08 45.97 -6.31
C VAL A 148 -0.94 47.24 -6.17
N ALA A 149 -2.26 47.10 -6.23
CA ALA A 149 -3.19 48.16 -5.86
C ALA A 149 -3.48 48.11 -4.36
N LYS A 150 -2.83 48.98 -3.59
CA LYS A 150 -3.04 49.17 -2.15
C LYS A 150 -4.32 49.98 -1.89
N ARG A 151 -5.38 49.34 -1.38
CA ARG A 151 -6.61 50.01 -0.92
C ARG A 151 -6.31 50.90 0.30
N ARG A 152 -6.78 52.15 0.27
CA ARG A 152 -6.78 53.08 1.41
C ARG A 152 -7.90 52.71 2.39
N LYS A 153 -7.58 52.67 3.68
CA LYS A 153 -8.50 52.47 4.81
C LYS A 153 -8.99 53.84 5.27
N ASP A 154 -10.30 54.03 5.26
CA ASP A 154 -10.95 55.26 5.71
C ASP A 154 -11.08 55.31 7.24
N ARG A 155 -11.07 56.53 7.78
CA ARG A 155 -11.01 56.85 9.22
C ARG A 155 -12.43 57.05 9.75
N THR A 156 -12.80 56.35 10.82
CA THR A 156 -14.07 56.59 11.54
C THR A 156 -13.76 57.37 12.82
N ASP A 157 -14.28 58.59 12.93
CA ASP A 157 -14.42 59.34 14.18
C ASP A 157 -15.85 59.13 14.71
N ARG A 158 -15.97 58.66 15.95
CA ARG A 158 -17.08 58.91 16.88
C ARG A 158 -16.56 58.81 18.31
#